data_AF-A0A497SH72-F1
#
_entry.id   AF-A0A497SH72-F1
#
_cell.length_a   1.000
_cell.length_b   1.000
_cell.length_c   1.000
_cell.angle_alpha   90.00
_cell.angle_beta   90.00
_cell.angle_gamma   90.00
#
_symmetry.space_group_name_H-M   'P 1'
#
loop_
_entity.id
_entity.type
_entity.pdbx_description
1 polymer ?
#
loop_
_entity_poly.entity_id
_entity_poly.type
_entity_poly.pdbx_seq_one_letter_code
_entity_poly.pdbx_strand_id
1 'polypeptide(L)'
;MEKEEIYALVLIIVFISVNVAAQNQEISPAVKNLLMKQIDKAIHYIEDMKSKIAESNYFTREEENEIESNLNLYIEFFENKKHEIDSSKSIDKIRIMARDLKEKWIELRRYKNSLRGRIYVSRFEDIVKKARNLSYKIDKRISKLNADGEERARLMELKREFDNHINSIDLDIQKARKEFNLQNNREGYRYLRTMHDALREAFNTLKEMVREFRNLGLIRWD
;
A
#
# COMPACT_ATOMS: atom_id res chain seq x y z
N MET A 1 -3.38 -1.38 15.10
CA MET A 1 -4.57 -0.52 15.27
C MET A 1 -5.60 -0.92 14.23
N GLU A 2 -6.47 -1.81 14.67
CA GLU A 2 -7.24 -2.76 13.86
C GLU A 2 -8.74 -2.44 13.93
N LYS A 3 -9.59 -3.30 13.34
CA LYS A 3 -11.06 -3.16 13.22
C LYS A 3 -11.76 -2.58 14.47
N GLU A 4 -11.21 -2.81 15.66
CA GLU A 4 -11.69 -2.37 16.97
C GLU A 4 -12.00 -0.86 17.09
N GLU A 5 -11.24 0.02 16.42
CA GLU A 5 -11.47 1.47 16.56
C GLU A 5 -12.65 1.99 15.72
N ILE A 6 -12.93 1.34 14.58
CA ILE A 6 -14.17 1.58 13.84
C ILE A 6 -15.35 1.03 14.62
N TYR A 7 -15.19 -0.13 15.27
CA TYR A 7 -16.21 -0.62 16.18
C TYR A 7 -16.46 0.37 17.32
N ALA A 8 -15.41 1.02 17.86
CA ALA A 8 -15.58 2.08 18.85
C ALA A 8 -16.38 3.27 18.30
N LEU A 9 -16.04 3.80 17.11
CA LEU A 9 -16.81 4.88 16.47
C LEU A 9 -18.26 4.48 16.13
N VAL A 10 -18.48 3.24 15.70
CA VAL A 10 -19.83 2.71 15.42
C VAL A 10 -20.61 2.54 16.72
N LEU A 11 -20.00 2.00 17.77
CA LEU A 11 -20.61 1.86 19.10
C LEU A 11 -20.94 3.24 19.68
N ILE A 12 -20.11 4.26 19.45
CA ILE A 12 -20.40 5.65 19.84
C ILE A 12 -21.64 6.17 19.10
N ILE A 13 -21.72 5.98 17.77
CA ILE A 13 -22.89 6.41 16.99
C ILE A 13 -24.16 5.68 17.47
N VAL A 14 -24.07 4.38 17.78
CA VAL A 14 -25.19 3.59 18.32
C VAL A 14 -25.56 4.07 19.73
N PHE A 15 -24.59 4.28 20.62
CA PHE A 15 -24.80 4.72 22.01
C PHE A 15 -25.37 6.14 22.10
N ILE A 16 -24.89 7.06 21.26
CA ILE A 16 -25.51 8.38 21.09
C ILE A 16 -26.95 8.21 20.60
N SER A 17 -27.20 7.28 19.68
CA SER A 17 -28.54 7.09 19.12
C SER A 17 -29.56 6.50 20.10
N VAL A 18 -29.12 5.67 21.03
CA VAL A 18 -29.97 5.10 22.09
C VAL A 18 -30.29 6.15 23.17
N ASN A 19 -29.32 6.99 23.58
CA ASN A 19 -29.55 7.98 24.65
C ASN A 19 -30.47 9.14 24.24
N VAL A 20 -30.52 9.53 22.95
CA VAL A 20 -31.44 10.61 22.49
C VAL A 20 -32.91 10.19 22.54
N ALA A 21 -33.22 8.89 22.45
CA ALA A 21 -34.59 8.40 22.63
C ALA A 21 -35.12 8.65 24.05
N ALA A 22 -34.23 8.87 25.02
CA ALA A 22 -34.53 9.12 26.42
C ALA A 22 -34.36 10.61 26.80
N GLN A 23 -35.16 11.51 26.21
CA GLN A 23 -35.51 12.89 26.64
C GLN A 23 -34.44 13.90 27.14
N ASN A 24 -33.17 13.55 27.34
CA ASN A 24 -32.10 14.46 27.76
C ASN A 24 -31.40 15.06 26.53
N GLN A 25 -31.72 16.32 26.21
CA GLN A 25 -31.10 17.08 25.12
C GLN A 25 -29.69 17.60 25.46
N GLU A 26 -29.22 17.42 26.70
CA GLU A 26 -27.87 17.82 27.12
C GLU A 26 -26.81 16.79 26.74
N ILE A 27 -25.70 17.27 26.17
CA ILE A 27 -24.58 16.41 25.79
C ILE A 27 -23.82 16.00 27.06
N SER A 28 -23.72 14.69 27.29
CA SER A 28 -22.83 14.16 28.34
C SER A 28 -21.36 14.55 28.06
N PRO A 29 -20.62 15.12 29.03
CA PRO A 29 -19.19 15.38 28.91
C PRO A 29 -18.37 14.14 28.51
N ALA A 30 -18.83 12.94 28.90
CA ALA A 30 -18.19 11.69 28.53
C ALA A 30 -18.19 11.46 27.01
N VAL A 31 -19.26 11.84 26.31
CA VAL A 31 -19.38 11.70 24.85
C VAL A 31 -18.39 12.63 24.15
N LYS A 32 -18.29 13.89 24.57
CA LYS A 32 -17.32 14.85 24.02
C LYS A 32 -15.89 14.36 24.22
N ASN A 33 -15.54 13.99 25.45
CA ASN A 33 -14.20 13.47 25.78
C ASN A 33 -13.84 12.24 24.96
N LEU A 34 -14.80 11.35 24.72
CA LEU A 34 -14.56 10.17 23.91
C LEU A 34 -14.28 10.52 22.44
N LEU A 35 -15.06 11.42 21.84
CA LEU A 35 -14.81 11.87 20.46
C LEU A 35 -13.47 12.60 20.34
N MET A 36 -13.13 13.46 21.29
CA MET A 36 -11.82 14.13 21.33
C MET A 36 -10.67 13.14 21.38
N LYS A 37 -10.77 12.08 22.21
CA LYS A 37 -9.76 11.01 22.25
C LYS A 37 -9.63 10.27 20.92
N GLN A 38 -10.72 10.07 20.19
CA GLN A 38 -10.67 9.46 18.85
C GLN A 38 -9.98 10.38 17.85
N ILE A 39 -10.25 11.69 17.91
CA ILE A 39 -9.55 12.69 17.12
C ILE A 39 -8.04 12.68 17.41
N ASP A 40 -7.63 12.65 18.68
CA ASP A 40 -6.21 12.61 19.05
C ASP A 40 -5.50 11.39 18.50
N LYS A 41 -6.14 10.22 18.60
CA LYS A 41 -5.62 9.00 17.99
C LYS A 41 -5.50 9.12 16.47
N ALA A 42 -6.46 9.77 15.84
CA ALA A 42 -6.44 9.97 14.40
C ALA A 42 -5.28 10.86 13.97
N ILE A 43 -5.04 11.97 14.67
CA ILE A 43 -3.91 12.87 14.43
C ILE A 43 -2.60 12.13 14.65
N HIS A 44 -2.43 11.45 15.78
CA HIS A 44 -1.21 10.70 16.07
C HIS A 44 -0.91 9.62 15.03
N TYR A 45 -1.95 8.96 14.53
CA TYR A 45 -1.82 7.99 13.44
C TYR A 45 -1.36 8.62 12.13
N ILE A 46 -1.83 9.83 11.82
CA ILE A 46 -1.38 10.58 10.64
C ILE A 46 0.08 11.01 10.80
N GLU A 47 0.49 11.47 11.99
CA GLU A 47 1.88 11.82 12.29
C GLU A 47 2.82 10.61 12.12
N ASP A 48 2.45 9.44 12.67
CA ASP A 48 3.19 8.19 12.46
C ASP A 48 3.29 7.82 10.97
N MET A 49 2.24 8.08 10.19
CA MET A 49 2.31 7.91 8.73
C MET A 49 3.32 8.88 8.09
N LYS A 50 3.32 10.16 8.48
CA LYS A 50 4.28 11.15 7.97
C LYS A 50 5.72 10.72 8.25
N SER A 51 6.02 10.32 9.49
CA SER A 51 7.35 9.84 9.88
C SER A 51 7.78 8.65 9.04
N LYS A 52 6.92 7.64 8.87
CA LYS A 52 7.22 6.46 8.06
C LYS A 52 7.46 6.77 6.58
N ILE A 53 6.83 7.80 6.05
CA ILE A 53 7.01 8.23 4.67
C ILE A 53 8.35 8.96 4.52
N ALA A 54 8.67 9.86 5.44
CA ALA A 54 9.95 10.58 5.46
C ALA A 54 11.15 9.65 5.67
N GLU A 55 10.99 8.55 6.41
CA GLU A 55 12.01 7.51 6.58
C GLU A 55 12.10 6.55 5.39
N SER A 56 11.14 6.60 4.46
CA SER A 56 11.08 5.66 3.35
C SER A 56 11.79 6.19 2.11
N ASN A 57 12.64 5.37 1.50
CA ASN A 57 13.36 5.73 0.27
C ASN A 57 12.56 5.40 -1.01
N TYR A 58 11.23 5.33 -0.92
CA TYR A 58 10.35 4.85 -2.00
C TYR A 58 9.59 5.94 -2.73
N PHE A 59 9.63 7.18 -2.23
CA PHE A 59 8.97 8.33 -2.82
C PHE A 59 10.01 9.33 -3.29
N THR A 60 9.72 10.05 -4.37
CA THR A 60 10.52 11.23 -4.72
C THR A 60 10.23 12.37 -3.75
N ARG A 61 11.08 13.40 -3.74
CA ARG A 61 10.88 14.58 -2.88
C ARG A 61 9.54 15.28 -3.17
N GLU A 62 9.15 15.32 -4.44
CA GLU A 62 7.87 15.88 -4.88
C GLU A 62 6.69 15.04 -4.37
N GLU A 63 6.79 13.71 -4.47
CA GLU A 63 5.77 12.80 -3.94
C GLU A 63 5.66 12.90 -2.40
N GLU A 64 6.78 12.99 -1.68
CA GLU A 64 6.81 13.20 -0.23
C GLU A 64 6.06 14.47 0.16
N ASN A 65 6.37 15.60 -0.49
CA ASN A 65 5.72 16.88 -0.22
C ASN A 65 4.20 16.83 -0.51
N GLU A 66 3.80 16.18 -1.60
CA GLU A 66 2.39 15.99 -1.94
C GLU A 66 1.67 15.17 -0.86
N ILE A 67 2.29 14.07 -0.41
CA ILE A 67 1.70 13.21 0.62
C ILE A 67 1.63 13.94 1.96
N GLU A 68 2.69 14.63 2.36
CA GLU A 68 2.71 15.44 3.58
C GLU A 68 1.61 16.50 3.55
N SER A 69 1.48 17.24 2.44
CA SER A 69 0.41 18.22 2.26
C SER A 69 -0.98 17.60 2.44
N ASN A 70 -1.24 16.46 1.79
CA ASN A 70 -2.50 15.75 1.93
C ASN A 70 -2.77 15.28 3.37
N LEU A 71 -1.74 14.78 4.07
CA LEU A 71 -1.85 14.34 5.47
C LEU A 71 -2.12 15.51 6.41
N ASN A 72 -1.52 16.67 6.16
CA ASN A 72 -1.79 17.89 6.93
C ASN A 72 -3.26 18.35 6.78
N LEU A 73 -3.88 18.20 5.60
CA LEU A 73 -5.30 18.49 5.42
C LEU A 73 -6.21 17.59 6.28
N TYR A 74 -5.80 16.33 6.51
CA TYR A 74 -6.53 15.45 7.45
C TYR A 74 -6.34 15.91 8.90
N ILE A 75 -5.12 16.29 9.30
CA ILE A 75 -4.85 16.82 10.65
C ILE A 75 -5.70 18.06 10.90
N GLU A 76 -5.67 19.03 9.98
CA GLU A 76 -6.44 20.26 10.08
C GLU A 76 -7.95 19.99 10.23
N PHE A 77 -8.50 19.05 9.43
CA PHE A 77 -9.89 18.64 9.59
C PHE A 77 -10.19 18.12 11.00
N PHE A 78 -9.33 17.25 11.53
CA PHE A 78 -9.51 16.63 12.83
C PHE A 78 -9.37 17.65 13.98
N GLU A 79 -8.42 18.57 13.89
CA GLU A 79 -8.25 19.68 14.84
C GLU A 79 -9.45 20.63 14.83
N ASN A 80 -9.93 21.03 13.65
CA ASN A 80 -11.13 21.87 13.52
C ASN A 80 -12.36 21.20 14.14
N LYS A 81 -12.57 19.90 13.89
CA LYS A 81 -13.68 19.14 14.50
C LYS A 81 -13.58 19.08 16.02
N LYS A 82 -12.36 19.10 16.57
CA LYS A 82 -12.13 19.15 18.01
C LYS A 82 -12.74 20.43 18.63
N HIS A 83 -12.49 21.58 18.01
CA HIS A 83 -13.06 22.86 18.43
C HIS A 83 -14.60 22.90 18.29
N GLU A 84 -15.15 22.34 17.21
CA GLU A 84 -16.60 22.25 17.01
C GLU A 84 -17.28 21.37 18.08
N ILE A 85 -16.67 20.24 18.44
CA ILE A 85 -17.19 19.33 19.48
C ILE A 85 -17.16 19.99 20.85
N ASP A 86 -16.07 20.67 21.19
CA ASP A 86 -15.92 21.35 22.48
C ASP A 86 -16.99 22.42 22.69
N SER A 87 -17.18 23.28 21.68
CA SER A 87 -18.12 24.40 21.70
C SER A 87 -19.59 23.99 21.53
N SER A 88 -19.89 22.79 21.00
CA SER A 88 -21.27 22.37 20.74
C SER A 88 -22.07 22.11 22.01
N LYS A 89 -23.30 22.61 22.05
CA LYS A 89 -24.29 22.33 23.11
C LYS A 89 -25.43 21.41 22.66
N SER A 90 -25.46 21.02 21.38
CA SER A 90 -26.54 20.23 20.78
C SER A 90 -26.09 18.80 20.49
N ILE A 91 -26.83 17.82 21.02
CA ILE A 91 -26.56 16.40 20.79
C ILE A 91 -26.74 16.01 19.32
N ASP A 92 -27.66 16.64 18.60
CA ASP A 92 -27.83 16.40 17.16
C ASP A 92 -26.60 16.89 16.37
N LYS A 93 -26.03 18.04 16.74
CA LYS A 93 -24.76 18.50 16.14
C LYS A 93 -23.61 17.54 16.43
N ILE A 94 -23.53 17.01 17.65
CA ILE A 94 -22.54 15.97 18.02
C ILE A 94 -22.70 14.71 17.18
N ARG A 95 -23.93 14.27 16.92
CA ARG A 95 -24.21 13.12 16.06
C ARG A 95 -23.74 13.35 14.63
N ILE A 96 -23.99 14.54 14.07
CA ILE A 96 -23.51 14.90 12.72
C ILE A 96 -21.98 14.88 12.69
N MET A 97 -21.33 15.56 13.63
CA MET A 97 -19.86 15.56 13.72
C MET A 97 -19.27 14.16 13.87
N ALA A 98 -19.89 13.27 14.65
CA ALA A 98 -19.44 11.88 14.77
C ALA A 98 -19.53 11.11 13.44
N ARG A 99 -20.53 11.41 12.59
CA ARG A 99 -20.62 10.83 11.25
C ARG A 99 -19.52 11.39 10.34
N ASP A 100 -19.30 12.70 10.34
CA ASP A 100 -18.23 13.34 9.58
C ASP A 100 -16.86 12.75 9.94
N LEU A 101 -16.58 12.59 11.23
CA LEU A 101 -15.35 11.97 11.72
C LEU A 101 -15.18 10.54 11.21
N LYS A 102 -16.26 9.74 11.23
CA LYS A 102 -16.24 8.37 10.71
C LYS A 102 -15.96 8.35 9.21
N GLU A 103 -16.61 9.21 8.44
CA GLU A 103 -16.42 9.31 6.99
C GLU A 103 -14.99 9.71 6.66
N LYS A 104 -14.47 10.75 7.33
CA LYS A 104 -13.09 11.19 7.14
C LYS A 104 -12.07 10.13 7.54
N TRP A 105 -12.34 9.38 8.61
CA TRP A 105 -11.50 8.26 8.99
C TRP A 105 -11.47 7.16 7.92
N ILE A 106 -12.61 6.87 7.28
CA ILE A 106 -12.68 5.90 6.18
C ILE A 106 -11.85 6.41 4.99
N GLU A 107 -11.95 7.69 4.64
CA GLU A 107 -11.12 8.32 3.60
C GLU A 107 -9.63 8.19 3.91
N LEU A 108 -9.21 8.58 5.12
CA LEU A 108 -7.82 8.45 5.56
C LEU A 108 -7.30 7.02 5.47
N ARG A 109 -8.12 6.03 5.86
CA ARG A 109 -7.75 4.60 5.73
C ARG A 109 -7.59 4.17 4.27
N ARG A 110 -8.46 4.64 3.38
CA ARG A 110 -8.33 4.39 1.94
C ARG A 110 -7.03 5.01 1.42
N TYR A 111 -6.76 6.26 1.78
CA TYR A 111 -5.54 6.95 1.40
C TYR A 111 -4.28 6.22 1.88
N LYS A 112 -4.24 5.83 3.16
CA LYS A 112 -3.14 5.00 3.69
C LYS A 112 -2.94 3.72 2.91
N ASN A 113 -4.02 3.00 2.60
CA ASN A 113 -3.92 1.76 1.84
C ASN A 113 -3.34 1.99 0.44
N SER A 114 -3.61 3.14 -0.15
CA SER A 114 -3.03 3.57 -1.43
C SER A 114 -1.55 3.86 -1.31
N LEU A 115 -1.13 4.57 -0.26
CA LEU A 115 0.29 4.82 0.03
C LEU A 115 1.07 3.51 0.24
N ARG A 116 0.50 2.58 1.01
CA ARG A 116 1.08 1.23 1.19
C ARG A 116 1.19 0.49 -0.16
N GLY A 117 0.18 0.62 -1.01
CA GLY A 117 0.19 0.11 -2.37
C GLY A 117 1.35 0.66 -3.20
N ARG A 118 1.55 1.98 -3.20
CA ARG A 118 2.65 2.66 -3.89
C ARG A 118 4.03 2.19 -3.41
N ILE A 119 4.19 1.93 -2.11
CA ILE A 119 5.42 1.33 -1.56
C ILE A 119 5.66 -0.06 -2.16
N TYR A 120 4.64 -0.90 -2.24
CA TYR A 120 4.79 -2.23 -2.85
C TYR A 120 5.14 -2.14 -4.34
N VAL A 121 4.50 -1.23 -5.08
CA VAL A 121 4.84 -0.99 -6.50
C VAL A 121 6.32 -0.63 -6.65
N SER A 122 6.83 0.29 -5.84
CA SER A 122 8.23 0.71 -5.87
C SER A 122 9.20 -0.45 -5.57
N ARG A 123 8.82 -1.37 -4.67
CA ARG A 123 9.60 -2.60 -4.43
C ARG A 123 9.62 -3.53 -5.63
N PHE A 124 8.51 -3.63 -6.38
CA PHE A 124 8.49 -4.41 -7.62
C PHE A 124 9.35 -3.77 -8.71
N GLU A 125 9.40 -2.43 -8.81
CA GLU A 125 10.31 -1.71 -9.71
C GLU A 125 11.79 -2.07 -9.43
N ASP A 126 12.19 -2.08 -8.16
CA ASP A 126 13.52 -2.52 -7.75
C ASP A 126 13.81 -3.98 -8.14
N ILE A 127 12.83 -4.87 -7.98
CA ILE A 127 12.94 -6.28 -8.37
C ILE A 127 13.10 -6.40 -9.89
N VAL A 128 12.29 -5.70 -10.69
CA VAL A 128 12.39 -5.68 -12.16
C VAL A 128 13.76 -5.18 -12.60
N LYS A 129 14.28 -4.11 -11.99
CA LYS A 129 15.63 -3.60 -12.28
C LYS A 129 16.71 -4.65 -12.03
N LYS A 130 16.65 -5.34 -10.89
CA LYS A 130 17.59 -6.43 -10.55
C LYS A 130 17.44 -7.62 -11.52
N ALA A 131 16.22 -7.99 -11.85
CA ALA A 131 15.92 -9.09 -12.77
C ALA A 131 16.43 -8.81 -14.19
N ARG A 132 16.26 -7.58 -14.71
CA ARG A 132 16.82 -7.17 -16.01
C ARG A 132 18.35 -7.25 -16.05
N ASN A 133 19.03 -6.82 -14.98
CA ASN A 133 20.48 -6.98 -14.86
C ASN A 133 20.89 -8.46 -14.82
N LEU A 134 20.13 -9.31 -14.11
CA LEU A 134 20.37 -10.74 -14.10
C LEU A 134 20.19 -11.37 -15.48
N SER A 135 19.11 -11.02 -16.20
CA SER A 135 18.85 -11.46 -17.58
C SER A 135 20.03 -11.12 -18.50
N TYR A 136 20.56 -9.89 -18.42
CA TYR A 136 21.74 -9.49 -19.18
C TYR A 136 23.00 -10.32 -18.84
N LYS A 137 23.20 -10.68 -17.57
CA LYS A 137 24.31 -11.56 -17.17
C LYS A 137 24.12 -12.99 -17.70
N ILE A 138 22.87 -13.48 -17.72
CA ILE A 138 22.52 -14.78 -18.30
C ILE A 138 22.81 -14.79 -19.80
N ASP A 139 22.39 -13.75 -20.54
CA ASP A 139 22.72 -13.59 -21.96
C ASP A 139 24.21 -13.70 -22.23
N LYS A 140 25.03 -12.97 -21.46
CA LYS A 140 26.48 -13.05 -21.59
C LYS A 140 27.01 -14.45 -21.34
N ARG A 141 26.47 -15.17 -20.37
CA ARG A 141 26.90 -16.54 -20.07
C ARG A 141 26.50 -17.50 -21.18
N ILE A 142 25.29 -17.37 -21.73
CA ILE A 142 24.84 -18.16 -22.89
C ILE A 142 25.71 -17.87 -24.11
N SER A 143 26.09 -16.62 -24.36
CA SER A 143 26.93 -16.26 -25.52
C SER A 143 28.33 -16.86 -25.49
N LYS A 144 28.85 -17.19 -24.30
CA LYS A 144 30.17 -17.79 -24.07
C LYS A 144 30.12 -19.33 -24.04
N LEU A 145 28.95 -19.92 -24.26
CA LEU A 145 28.81 -21.36 -24.25
C LEU A 145 29.41 -21.98 -25.51
N ASN A 146 30.33 -22.91 -25.30
CA ASN A 146 30.69 -23.94 -26.28
C ASN A 146 29.79 -25.16 -26.07
N ALA A 147 28.47 -24.95 -26.10
CA ALA A 147 27.45 -25.99 -25.96
C ALA A 147 26.83 -26.30 -27.32
N ASP A 148 26.25 -27.49 -27.44
CA ASP A 148 25.62 -27.95 -28.68
C ASP A 148 24.40 -27.07 -29.02
N GLY A 149 24.03 -27.03 -30.31
CA GLY A 149 22.98 -26.12 -30.81
C GLY A 149 21.63 -26.25 -30.07
N GLU A 150 21.28 -27.45 -29.63
CA GLU A 150 20.03 -27.74 -28.93
C GLU A 150 20.03 -27.26 -27.47
N GLU A 151 21.11 -27.51 -26.73
CA GLU A 151 21.26 -27.07 -25.33
C GLU A 151 21.25 -25.54 -25.23
N ARG A 152 21.95 -24.89 -26.17
CA ARG A 152 21.94 -23.44 -26.30
C ARG A 152 20.55 -22.91 -26.63
N ALA A 153 19.79 -23.61 -27.49
CA ALA A 153 18.42 -23.23 -27.82
C ALA A 153 17.49 -23.31 -26.60
N ARG A 154 17.59 -24.36 -25.77
CA ARG A 154 16.80 -24.50 -24.54
C ARG A 154 17.06 -23.36 -23.55
N LEU A 155 18.32 -22.99 -23.33
CA LEU A 155 18.67 -21.86 -22.46
C LEU A 155 18.16 -20.52 -23.01
N MET A 156 18.21 -20.30 -24.32
CA MET A 156 17.64 -19.11 -24.95
C MET A 156 16.11 -19.04 -24.78
N GLU A 157 15.43 -20.17 -24.88
CA GLU A 157 13.98 -20.25 -24.66
C GLU A 157 13.61 -19.91 -23.21
N LEU A 158 14.23 -20.56 -22.22
CA LEU A 158 13.99 -20.27 -20.81
C LEU A 158 14.31 -18.81 -20.48
N LYS A 159 15.36 -18.24 -21.08
CA LYS A 159 15.64 -16.83 -20.91
C LYS A 159 14.51 -15.96 -21.47
N ARG A 160 14.00 -16.27 -22.67
CA ARG A 160 12.89 -15.54 -23.28
C ARG A 160 11.65 -15.60 -22.39
N GLU A 161 11.33 -16.77 -21.83
CA GLU A 161 10.24 -16.93 -20.86
C GLU A 161 10.44 -16.05 -19.62
N PHE A 162 11.65 -16.06 -19.04
CA PHE A 162 12.01 -15.19 -17.91
C PHE A 162 11.79 -13.72 -18.25
N ASP A 163 12.30 -13.24 -19.39
CA ASP A 163 12.15 -11.86 -19.84
C ASP A 163 10.67 -11.49 -20.06
N ASN A 164 9.86 -12.40 -20.59
CA ASN A 164 8.43 -12.20 -20.75
C ASN A 164 7.71 -12.01 -19.41
N HIS A 165 8.03 -12.82 -18.39
CA HIS A 165 7.48 -12.64 -17.04
C HIS A 165 7.88 -11.29 -16.44
N ILE A 166 9.15 -10.88 -16.58
CA ILE A 166 9.63 -9.58 -16.08
C ILE A 166 8.94 -8.41 -16.80
N ASN A 167 8.73 -8.50 -18.11
CA ASN A 167 8.01 -7.49 -18.88
C ASN A 167 6.52 -7.40 -18.47
N SER A 168 5.87 -8.53 -18.15
CA SER A 168 4.50 -8.52 -17.62
C SER A 168 4.42 -7.80 -16.27
N ILE A 169 5.41 -7.99 -15.39
CA ILE A 169 5.47 -7.27 -14.11
C ILE A 169 5.59 -5.76 -14.37
N ASP A 170 6.46 -5.34 -15.29
CA ASP A 170 6.68 -3.94 -15.66
C ASP A 170 5.40 -3.25 -16.18
N LEU A 171 4.59 -3.96 -16.97
CA LEU A 171 3.28 -3.47 -17.42
C LEU A 171 2.29 -3.29 -16.27
N ASP A 172 2.26 -4.23 -15.32
CA ASP A 172 1.34 -4.17 -14.18
C ASP A 172 1.80 -3.19 -13.10
N ILE A 173 3.10 -2.86 -13.01
CA ILE A 173 3.62 -1.76 -12.19
C ILE A 173 2.94 -0.45 -12.59
N GLN A 174 2.91 -0.13 -13.88
CA GLN A 174 2.33 1.12 -14.38
C GLN A 174 0.83 1.21 -14.08
N LYS A 175 0.10 0.09 -14.26
CA LYS A 175 -1.33 0.01 -13.95
C LYS A 175 -1.58 0.15 -12.45
N ALA A 176 -0.85 -0.59 -11.62
CA ALA A 176 -0.97 -0.52 -10.17
C ALA A 176 -0.70 0.90 -9.64
N ARG A 177 0.36 1.56 -10.14
CA ARG A 177 0.71 2.94 -9.76
C ARG A 177 -0.44 3.90 -10.06
N LYS A 178 -1.02 3.80 -11.27
CA LYS A 178 -2.19 4.59 -11.66
C LYS A 178 -3.38 4.36 -10.72
N GLU A 179 -3.74 3.12 -10.44
CA GLU A 179 -4.88 2.80 -9.58
C GLU A 179 -4.68 3.29 -8.14
N PHE A 180 -3.46 3.19 -7.58
CA PHE A 180 -3.19 3.72 -6.24
C PHE A 180 -3.17 5.26 -6.20
N ASN A 181 -2.72 5.93 -7.25
CA ASN A 181 -2.82 7.40 -7.33
C ASN A 181 -4.29 7.87 -7.39
N LEU A 182 -5.17 7.08 -8.01
CA LEU A 182 -6.62 7.30 -8.02
C LEU A 182 -7.34 6.79 -6.76
N GLN A 183 -6.60 6.29 -5.77
CA GLN A 183 -7.12 5.62 -4.56
C GLN A 183 -8.06 4.44 -4.84
N ASN A 184 -8.01 3.85 -6.04
CA ASN A 184 -8.72 2.62 -6.40
C ASN A 184 -7.96 1.40 -5.87
N ASN A 185 -7.95 1.26 -4.55
CA ASN A 185 -7.17 0.25 -3.84
C ASN A 185 -7.49 -1.18 -4.30
N ARG A 186 -8.76 -1.49 -4.58
CA ARG A 186 -9.17 -2.85 -4.97
C ARG A 186 -8.45 -3.30 -6.24
N GLU A 187 -8.42 -2.46 -7.26
CA GLU A 187 -7.73 -2.77 -8.51
C GLU A 187 -6.21 -2.69 -8.38
N GLY A 188 -5.68 -1.70 -7.65
CA GLY A 188 -4.25 -1.64 -7.35
C GLY A 188 -3.73 -2.93 -6.70
N TYR A 189 -4.43 -3.45 -5.69
CA TYR A 189 -4.08 -4.72 -5.04
C TYR A 189 -4.36 -5.95 -5.92
N ARG A 190 -5.23 -5.87 -6.94
CA ARG A 190 -5.36 -6.95 -7.94
C ARG A 190 -4.09 -7.03 -8.79
N TYR A 191 -3.59 -5.90 -9.30
CA TYR A 191 -2.34 -5.88 -10.06
C TYR A 191 -1.13 -6.32 -9.22
N LEU A 192 -1.06 -5.96 -7.93
CA LEU A 192 0.00 -6.47 -7.04
C LEU A 192 0.00 -8.01 -6.95
N ARG A 193 -1.17 -8.66 -6.97
CA ARG A 193 -1.27 -10.13 -6.99
C ARG A 193 -0.77 -10.71 -8.31
N THR A 194 -1.19 -10.14 -9.43
CA THR A 194 -0.69 -10.57 -10.75
C THR A 194 0.83 -10.45 -10.86
N MET A 195 1.40 -9.35 -10.37
CA MET A 195 2.86 -9.17 -10.32
C MET A 195 3.55 -10.20 -9.44
N HIS A 196 2.97 -10.54 -8.28
CA HIS A 196 3.50 -11.57 -7.42
C HIS A 196 3.50 -12.95 -8.10
N ASP A 197 2.42 -13.31 -8.78
CA ASP A 197 2.32 -14.58 -9.51
C ASP A 197 3.32 -14.64 -10.67
N ALA A 198 3.43 -13.55 -11.46
CA ALA A 198 4.43 -13.45 -12.53
C ALA A 198 5.87 -13.53 -11.99
N LEU A 199 6.15 -12.93 -10.82
CA LEU A 199 7.46 -13.02 -10.18
C LEU A 199 7.77 -14.45 -9.73
N ARG A 200 6.76 -15.18 -9.23
CA ARG A 200 6.91 -16.59 -8.87
C ARG A 200 7.26 -17.43 -10.09
N GLU A 201 6.59 -17.22 -11.22
CA GLU A 201 6.90 -17.95 -12.45
C GLU A 201 8.29 -17.58 -12.99
N ALA A 202 8.66 -16.30 -13.01
CA ALA A 202 10.01 -15.88 -13.36
C ALA A 202 11.08 -16.60 -12.50
N PHE A 203 10.82 -16.75 -11.20
CA PHE A 203 11.73 -17.47 -10.30
C PHE A 203 11.78 -18.97 -10.59
N ASN A 204 10.67 -19.60 -10.97
CA ASN A 204 10.64 -20.99 -11.41
C ASN A 204 11.48 -21.18 -12.68
N THR A 205 11.27 -20.35 -13.70
CA THR A 205 12.07 -20.35 -14.94
C THR A 205 13.57 -20.15 -14.63
N LEU A 206 13.91 -19.25 -13.70
CA LEU A 206 15.30 -19.06 -13.27
C LEU A 206 15.90 -20.31 -12.63
N LYS A 207 15.13 -21.06 -11.82
CA LYS A 207 15.61 -22.34 -11.26
C LYS A 207 15.88 -23.36 -12.35
N GLU A 208 15.04 -23.41 -13.38
CA GLU A 208 15.25 -24.29 -14.53
C GLU A 208 16.51 -23.89 -15.29
N MET A 209 16.70 -22.60 -15.59
CA MET A 209 17.95 -22.11 -16.20
C MET A 209 19.19 -22.52 -15.39
N VAL A 210 19.15 -22.39 -14.05
CA VAL A 210 20.26 -22.81 -13.18
C VAL A 210 20.50 -24.31 -13.27
N ARG A 211 19.47 -25.15 -13.38
CA ARG A 211 19.62 -26.59 -13.58
C ARG A 211 20.28 -26.90 -14.92
N GLU A 212 19.83 -26.25 -16.00
CA GLU A 212 20.46 -26.41 -17.32
C GLU A 212 21.92 -26.00 -17.30
N PHE A 213 22.26 -24.84 -16.73
CA PHE A 213 23.66 -24.42 -16.58
C PHE A 213 24.51 -25.42 -15.77
N ARG A 214 23.94 -26.14 -14.80
CA ARG A 214 24.65 -27.18 -14.04
C ARG A 214 24.88 -28.43 -14.86
N ASN A 215 23.88 -28.87 -15.63
CA ASN A 215 23.99 -30.05 -16.48
C ASN A 215 25.12 -29.89 -17.52
N LEU A 216 25.33 -28.66 -17.98
CA LEU A 216 26.42 -28.29 -18.89
C LEU A 216 27.79 -28.12 -18.20
N GLY A 217 27.89 -28.39 -16.90
CA GLY A 217 29.16 -28.31 -16.14
C GLY A 217 29.65 -26.89 -15.85
N LEU A 218 28.81 -25.86 -16.02
CA LEU A 218 29.24 -24.45 -15.98
C LEU A 218 29.12 -23.81 -14.60
N ILE A 219 28.45 -24.47 -13.66
CA ILE A 219 28.35 -24.03 -12.27
C ILE A 219 28.96 -25.14 -11.43
N ARG A 220 30.27 -25.04 -11.14
CA ARG A 220 30.91 -25.78 -10.06
C ARG A 220 30.71 -24.98 -8.77
N TRP A 221 30.31 -25.68 -7.71
CA TRP A 221 30.31 -25.13 -6.36
C TRP A 221 31.68 -25.39 -5.77
N ASP A 222 32.45 -24.32 -5.66
CA ASP A 222 33.56 -24.20 -4.72
C ASP A 222 32.97 -23.56 -3.45
#